data_AF-A0A3N5V7E8-F1
#
_entry.id   AF-A0A3N5V7E8-F1
#
_cell.length_a   1.000
_cell.length_b   1.000
_cell.length_c   1.000
_cell.angle_alpha   90.00
_cell.angle_beta   90.00
_cell.angle_gamma   90.00
#
_symmetry.space_group_name_H-M   'P 1'
#
loop_
_entity.id
_entity.type
_entity.pdbx_description
1 polymer ?
#
loop_
_entity_poly.entity_id
_entity_poly.type
_entity_poly.pdbx_seq_one_letter_code
_entity_poly.pdbx_strand_id
1 'polypeptide(L)'
;MPGNRGIESRAFGFLFISIAIAVLTGTIINEFLSTHGVPIYYQLLSWILVFALILGITFTKMNNLFQSIRNRMKNSIKWPLHAKIINGLSWAGPFLAIPIFHPFSQYLILLGIGTGNISTFLLIKYYSNYKNKEQFIVGIIAIIMIPVLFLVDVLLTSILVHQHVLALSRIFVAISYGVGGIYALNER
;
A
#
# COMPACT_ATOMS: atom_id res chain seq x y z
N MET A 1 26.05 8.86 -5.83
CA MET A 1 25.95 8.84 -7.31
C MET A 1 24.67 9.55 -7.74
N PRO A 2 24.74 10.71 -8.42
CA PRO A 2 23.56 11.54 -8.72
C PRO A 2 22.70 11.05 -9.91
N GLY A 3 23.20 10.15 -10.77
CA GLY A 3 22.53 9.75 -12.02
C GLY A 3 21.38 8.73 -11.91
N ASN A 4 21.11 8.15 -10.73
CA ASN A 4 20.20 7.00 -10.59
C ASN A 4 18.80 7.34 -10.03
N ARG A 5 18.55 8.60 -9.64
CA ARG A 5 17.32 8.98 -8.91
C ARG A 5 16.07 8.88 -9.76
N GLY A 6 16.09 9.36 -11.01
CA GLY A 6 14.93 9.30 -11.90
C GLY A 6 14.57 7.87 -12.30
N ILE A 7 15.55 6.99 -12.46
CA ILE A 7 15.33 5.55 -12.75
C ILE A 7 14.72 4.86 -11.53
N GLU A 8 15.22 5.16 -10.32
CA GLU A 8 14.65 4.66 -9.07
C GLU A 8 13.22 5.16 -8.84
N SER A 9 12.94 6.45 -9.05
CA SER A 9 11.58 7.01 -8.90
C SER A 9 10.61 6.35 -9.88
N ARG A 10 10.99 6.20 -11.16
CA ARG A 10 10.16 5.46 -12.15
C ARG A 10 9.93 4.00 -11.77
N ALA A 11 10.94 3.31 -11.23
CA ALA A 11 10.79 1.93 -10.76
C ALA A 11 9.72 1.82 -9.67
N PHE A 12 9.79 2.70 -8.68
CA PHE A 12 8.79 2.76 -7.61
C PHE A 12 7.43 3.22 -8.13
N GLY A 13 7.40 4.10 -9.13
CA GLY A 13 6.19 4.52 -9.82
C GLY A 13 5.43 3.35 -10.43
N PHE A 14 6.09 2.54 -11.26
CA PHE A 14 5.48 1.34 -11.84
C PHE A 14 5.05 0.33 -10.77
N LEU A 15 5.85 0.13 -9.72
CA LEU A 15 5.48 -0.75 -8.62
C LEU A 15 4.20 -0.26 -7.92
N PHE A 16 4.09 1.03 -7.63
CA PHE A 16 2.94 1.61 -6.94
C PHE A 16 1.68 1.58 -7.79
N ILE A 17 1.78 1.88 -9.08
CA ILE A 17 0.67 1.69 -10.02
C ILE A 17 0.22 0.23 -10.04
N SER A 18 1.16 -0.71 -10.04
CA SER A 18 0.84 -2.14 -10.05
C SER A 18 0.14 -2.58 -8.77
N ILE A 19 0.59 -2.10 -7.61
CA ILE A 19 -0.09 -2.33 -6.32
C ILE A 19 -1.50 -1.73 -6.35
N ALA A 20 -1.65 -0.51 -6.85
CA ALA A 20 -2.95 0.15 -6.95
C ALA A 20 -3.94 -0.65 -7.80
N ILE A 21 -3.51 -1.10 -8.99
CA ILE A 21 -4.33 -1.94 -9.87
C ILE A 21 -4.67 -3.27 -9.19
N ALA A 22 -3.69 -3.94 -8.56
CA ALA A 22 -3.92 -5.21 -7.88
C ALA A 22 -4.92 -5.09 -6.73
N VAL A 23 -4.79 -4.04 -5.90
CA VAL A 23 -5.73 -3.77 -4.80
C VAL A 23 -7.12 -3.45 -5.34
N LEU A 24 -7.24 -2.62 -6.37
CA LEU A 24 -8.53 -2.24 -6.95
C LEU A 24 -9.23 -3.46 -7.59
N THR A 25 -8.52 -4.18 -8.47
CA THR A 25 -9.05 -5.38 -9.13
C THR A 25 -9.44 -6.45 -8.12
N GLY A 26 -8.58 -6.72 -7.13
CA GLY A 26 -8.87 -7.69 -6.07
C GLY A 26 -10.09 -7.27 -5.24
N THR A 27 -10.26 -5.97 -4.98
CA THR A 27 -11.43 -5.45 -4.25
C THR A 27 -12.72 -5.65 -5.04
N ILE A 28 -12.73 -5.31 -6.33
CA ILE A 28 -13.91 -5.48 -7.21
C ILE A 28 -14.29 -6.96 -7.31
N ILE A 29 -13.32 -7.84 -7.55
CA ILE A 29 -13.56 -9.29 -7.62
C ILE A 29 -14.07 -9.80 -6.28
N ASN A 30 -13.49 -9.37 -5.16
CA ASN A 30 -13.92 -9.80 -3.83
C ASN A 30 -15.36 -9.37 -3.52
N GLU A 31 -15.75 -8.13 -3.86
CA GLU A 31 -17.13 -7.67 -3.70
C GLU A 31 -18.09 -8.49 -4.56
N PHE A 32 -17.73 -8.76 -5.82
CA PHE A 32 -18.53 -9.62 -6.70
C PHE A 32 -18.68 -11.04 -6.13
N LEU A 33 -17.60 -11.67 -5.69
CA LEU A 33 -17.65 -13.03 -5.14
C LEU A 33 -18.46 -13.07 -3.83
N SER A 34 -18.28 -12.09 -2.95
CA SER A 34 -19.00 -12.05 -1.67
C SER A 34 -20.50 -11.83 -1.86
N THR A 35 -20.90 -10.94 -2.78
CA THR A 35 -22.32 -10.73 -3.12
C THR A 35 -23.00 -11.96 -3.71
N HIS A 36 -22.24 -12.87 -4.33
CA HIS A 36 -22.74 -14.15 -4.82
C HIS A 36 -22.60 -15.30 -3.81
N GLY A 37 -22.27 -15.00 -2.55
CA GLY A 37 -22.17 -16.01 -1.49
C GLY A 37 -21.00 -16.99 -1.67
N VAL A 38 -19.99 -16.64 -2.47
CA VAL A 38 -18.83 -17.51 -2.71
C VAL A 38 -18.02 -17.63 -1.41
N PRO A 39 -17.64 -18.84 -0.98
CA PRO A 39 -16.89 -19.03 0.26
C PRO A 39 -15.58 -18.24 0.37
N ILE A 40 -15.23 -17.83 1.59
CA ILE A 40 -14.08 -16.96 1.88
C ILE A 40 -12.73 -17.52 1.37
N TYR A 41 -12.55 -18.84 1.33
CA TYR A 41 -11.31 -19.44 0.87
C TYR A 41 -11.07 -19.22 -0.64
N TYR A 42 -12.13 -19.22 -1.46
CA TYR A 42 -12.02 -18.84 -2.87
C TYR A 42 -11.79 -17.35 -3.06
N GLN A 43 -12.37 -16.51 -2.19
CA GLN A 43 -12.10 -15.08 -2.19
C GLN A 43 -10.61 -14.80 -1.87
N LEU A 44 -10.06 -15.46 -0.85
CA LEU A 44 -8.62 -15.37 -0.51
C LEU A 44 -7.72 -15.87 -1.65
N LEU A 45 -8.09 -16.98 -2.29
CA LEU A 45 -7.36 -17.49 -3.44
C LEU A 45 -7.39 -16.51 -4.61
N SER A 46 -8.53 -15.85 -4.85
CA SER A 46 -8.63 -14.81 -5.87
C SER A 46 -7.69 -13.62 -5.60
N TRP A 47 -7.56 -13.20 -4.35
CA TRP A 47 -6.61 -12.16 -3.95
C TRP A 47 -5.16 -12.55 -4.28
N ILE A 48 -4.77 -13.78 -3.91
CA ILE A 48 -3.42 -14.29 -4.20
C ILE A 48 -3.17 -14.31 -5.71
N LEU A 49 -4.13 -14.82 -6.50
CA LEU A 49 -4.00 -14.90 -7.96
C LEU A 49 -3.89 -13.51 -8.60
N VAL A 50 -4.73 -12.55 -8.20
CA VAL A 50 -4.70 -11.17 -8.72
C VAL A 50 -3.35 -10.52 -8.46
N PHE A 51 -2.87 -10.58 -7.21
CA PHE A 51 -1.56 -10.02 -6.86
C PHE A 51 -0.41 -10.73 -7.58
N ALA A 52 -0.43 -12.06 -7.64
CA ALA A 52 0.61 -12.84 -8.30
C ALA A 52 0.68 -12.53 -9.81
N LEU A 53 -0.46 -12.44 -10.49
CA LEU A 53 -0.53 -12.12 -11.91
C LEU A 53 -0.04 -10.70 -12.20
N ILE A 54 -0.58 -9.69 -11.52
CA ILE A 54 -0.25 -8.29 -11.79
C ILE A 54 1.21 -8.00 -11.45
N LEU A 55 1.66 -8.40 -10.25
CA LEU A 55 3.06 -8.20 -9.86
C LEU A 55 4.00 -9.05 -10.71
N GLY A 56 3.63 -10.27 -11.08
CA GLY A 56 4.43 -11.12 -11.97
C GLY A 56 4.65 -10.49 -13.35
N ILE A 57 3.60 -9.97 -13.97
CA ILE A 57 3.69 -9.24 -15.25
C ILE A 57 4.55 -7.98 -15.09
N THR A 58 4.38 -7.24 -14.00
CA THR A 58 5.18 -6.04 -13.72
C THR A 58 6.66 -6.40 -13.57
N PHE A 59 7.01 -7.40 -12.76
CA PHE A 59 8.40 -7.77 -12.51
C PHE A 59 9.10 -8.33 -13.76
N THR A 60 8.41 -9.10 -14.59
CA THR A 60 8.98 -9.62 -15.86
C THR A 60 9.35 -8.50 -16.84
N LYS A 61 8.55 -7.42 -16.90
CA LYS A 61 8.84 -6.24 -17.73
C LYS A 61 9.87 -5.28 -17.11
N MET A 62 10.17 -5.44 -15.81
CA MET A 62 10.98 -4.50 -15.03
C MET A 62 12.37 -5.06 -14.63
N ASN A 63 12.94 -6.00 -15.40
CA ASN A 63 14.23 -6.64 -15.05
C ASN A 63 15.36 -5.65 -14.69
N ASN A 64 15.46 -4.51 -15.38
CA ASN A 64 16.48 -3.48 -15.07
C ASN A 64 16.10 -2.59 -13.87
N LEU A 65 14.80 -2.44 -13.58
CA LEU A 65 14.25 -1.62 -12.48
C LEU A 65 14.26 -2.39 -11.14
N PHE A 66 14.31 -3.73 -11.19
CA PHE A 66 14.46 -4.57 -10.01
C PHE A 66 15.77 -4.29 -9.25
N GLN A 67 16.84 -3.92 -9.95
CA GLN A 67 18.10 -3.52 -9.33
C GLN A 67 17.94 -2.25 -8.48
N SER A 68 17.15 -1.29 -8.94
CA SER A 68 16.84 -0.05 -8.20
C SER A 68 16.07 -0.34 -6.91
N ILE A 69 15.05 -1.19 -6.96
CA ILE A 69 14.31 -1.65 -5.78
C ILE A 69 15.26 -2.37 -4.82
N ARG A 70 16.09 -3.29 -5.33
CA ARG A 70 17.09 -4.03 -4.56
C ARG A 70 18.11 -3.10 -3.88
N ASN A 71 18.55 -2.04 -4.55
CA ASN A 71 19.48 -1.07 -3.98
C ASN A 71 18.83 -0.30 -2.82
N ARG A 72 17.56 0.09 -2.93
CA ARG A 72 16.83 0.71 -1.83
C ARG A 72 16.66 -0.27 -0.65
N MET A 73 16.40 -1.56 -0.90
CA MET A 73 16.36 -2.59 0.14
C MET A 73 17.73 -2.84 0.81
N LYS A 74 18.82 -2.80 0.06
CA LYS A 74 20.18 -2.93 0.64
C LYS A 74 20.49 -1.79 1.62
N ASN A 75 19.96 -0.59 1.37
CA ASN A 75 20.12 0.53 2.29
C ASN A 75 19.35 0.31 3.60
N SER A 76 18.13 -0.24 3.54
CA SER A 76 17.34 -0.53 4.76
C SER A 76 17.90 -1.70 5.58
N ILE A 77 18.59 -2.66 4.96
CA ILE A 77 19.28 -3.75 5.67
C ILE A 77 20.42 -3.21 6.56
N LYS A 78 21.04 -2.08 6.20
CA LYS A 78 22.13 -1.47 6.98
C LYS A 78 21.63 -0.62 8.15
N TRP A 79 20.33 -0.40 8.29
CA TRP A 79 19.78 0.38 9.40
C TRP A 79 20.05 -0.27 10.76
N PRO A 80 20.21 0.53 11.82
CA PRO A 80 20.29 0.00 13.17
C PRO A 80 18.99 -0.72 13.55
N LEU A 81 19.08 -1.66 14.51
CA LEU A 81 17.97 -2.54 14.88
C LEU A 81 16.70 -1.77 15.27
N HIS A 82 16.82 -0.70 16.05
CA HIS A 82 15.68 0.11 16.47
C HIS A 82 14.91 0.71 15.28
N ALA A 83 15.62 1.20 14.25
CA ALA A 83 14.98 1.75 13.05
C ALA A 83 14.23 0.66 12.26
N LYS A 84 14.78 -0.56 12.20
CA LYS A 84 14.09 -1.70 11.59
C LYS A 84 12.84 -2.09 12.37
N ILE A 85 12.91 -2.11 13.71
CA ILE A 85 11.77 -2.39 14.57
C ILE A 85 10.68 -1.34 14.38
N ILE A 86 11.03 -0.04 14.42
CA ILE A 86 10.08 1.05 14.22
C ILE A 86 9.41 0.95 12.86
N ASN A 87 10.17 0.74 11.78
CA ASN A 87 9.61 0.57 10.45
C ASN A 87 8.72 -0.67 10.37
N GLY A 88 9.19 -1.80 10.90
CA GLY A 88 8.45 -3.06 10.92
C GLY A 88 7.13 -2.94 11.67
N LEU A 89 7.12 -2.31 12.85
CA LEU A 89 5.90 -2.05 13.61
C LEU A 89 4.98 -1.04 12.91
N SER A 90 5.53 -0.04 12.22
CA SER A 90 4.73 0.92 11.45
C SER A 90 4.00 0.25 10.29
N TRP A 91 4.58 -0.80 9.70
CA TRP A 91 3.93 -1.61 8.66
C TRP A 91 2.99 -2.65 9.27
N ALA A 92 3.51 -3.55 10.11
CA ALA A 92 2.79 -4.74 10.56
C ALA A 92 1.87 -4.47 11.74
N GLY A 93 2.19 -3.51 12.62
CA GLY A 93 1.46 -3.26 13.86
C GLY A 93 -0.05 -3.07 13.66
N PRO A 94 -0.49 -2.15 12.77
CA PRO A 94 -1.91 -1.97 12.50
C PRO A 94 -2.60 -3.25 11.97
N PHE A 95 -1.95 -4.03 11.10
CA PHE A 95 -2.53 -5.30 10.62
C PHE A 95 -2.58 -6.39 11.69
N LEU A 96 -1.56 -6.46 12.56
CA LEU A 96 -1.53 -7.38 13.71
C LEU A 96 -2.59 -7.05 14.76
N ALA A 97 -3.09 -5.81 14.78
CA ALA A 97 -4.18 -5.40 15.65
C ALA A 97 -5.56 -5.85 15.13
N ILE A 98 -5.71 -6.17 13.84
CA ILE A 98 -7.01 -6.51 13.22
C ILE A 98 -7.72 -7.70 13.90
N PRO A 99 -7.05 -8.83 14.26
CA PRO A 99 -7.72 -9.93 14.95
C PRO A 99 -8.33 -9.54 16.30
N ILE A 100 -7.75 -8.56 16.98
CA ILE A 100 -8.22 -8.08 18.30
C ILE A 100 -9.27 -6.97 18.10
N PHE A 101 -9.09 -6.11 17.11
CA PHE A 101 -9.92 -4.94 16.84
C PHE A 101 -10.65 -5.08 15.48
N HIS A 102 -11.30 -6.21 15.25
CA HIS A 102 -11.93 -6.55 13.97
C HIS A 102 -12.91 -5.48 13.45
N PRO A 103 -13.77 -4.85 14.27
CA PRO A 103 -14.67 -3.78 13.81
C PRO A 103 -13.95 -2.55 13.23
N PHE A 104 -12.65 -2.38 13.53
CA PHE A 104 -11.84 -1.27 13.05
C PHE A 104 -10.91 -1.65 11.88
N SER A 105 -11.07 -2.85 11.31
CA SER A 105 -10.21 -3.39 10.25
C SER A 105 -9.96 -2.41 9.09
N GLN A 106 -10.99 -1.72 8.63
CA GLN A 106 -10.98 -0.74 7.54
C GLN A 106 -10.07 0.47 7.85
N TYR A 107 -10.05 0.92 9.11
CA TYR A 107 -9.18 2.01 9.57
C TYR A 107 -7.76 1.54 9.78
N LEU A 108 -7.60 0.34 10.34
CA LEU A 108 -6.30 -0.27 10.59
C LEU A 108 -5.54 -0.58 9.29
N ILE A 109 -6.24 -0.92 8.21
CA ILE A 109 -5.66 -1.06 6.88
C ILE A 109 -5.06 0.27 6.41
N LEU A 110 -5.83 1.35 6.44
CA LEU A 110 -5.35 2.69 6.03
C LEU A 110 -4.23 3.20 6.94
N LEU A 111 -4.35 2.94 8.25
CA LEU A 111 -3.32 3.30 9.22
C LEU A 111 -2.02 2.58 8.91
N GLY A 112 -2.04 1.26 8.69
CA GLY A 112 -0.86 0.46 8.35
C GLY A 112 -0.17 0.91 7.06
N ILE A 113 -0.95 1.16 6.01
CA ILE A 113 -0.42 1.73 4.76
C ILE A 113 0.16 3.14 5.01
N GLY A 114 -0.54 3.97 5.76
CA GLY A 114 -0.12 5.33 6.12
C GLY A 114 1.19 5.36 6.88
N THR A 115 1.20 4.78 8.08
CA THR A 115 2.35 4.76 8.99
C THR A 115 3.54 4.02 8.39
N GLY A 116 3.31 2.91 7.69
CA GLY A 116 4.37 2.15 7.03
C GLY A 116 5.12 3.00 6.00
N ASN A 117 4.39 3.65 5.08
CA ASN A 117 5.01 4.47 4.04
C ASN A 117 5.66 5.75 4.59
N ILE A 118 5.05 6.42 5.58
CA ILE A 118 5.65 7.60 6.23
C ILE A 118 6.93 7.21 6.97
N SER A 119 6.91 6.12 7.73
CA SER A 119 8.07 5.62 8.47
C SER A 119 9.22 5.27 7.53
N THR A 120 8.94 4.55 6.44
CA THR A 120 9.96 4.22 5.43
C THR A 120 10.53 5.48 4.77
N PHE A 121 9.71 6.48 4.45
CA PHE A 121 10.19 7.78 3.95
C PHE A 121 11.13 8.48 4.93
N LEU A 122 10.72 8.63 6.18
CA LEU A 122 11.50 9.34 7.19
C LEU A 122 12.85 8.65 7.44
N LEU A 123 12.87 7.32 7.52
CA LEU A 123 14.09 6.55 7.78
C LEU A 123 15.03 6.53 6.56
N ILE A 124 14.50 6.42 5.33
CA ILE A 124 15.33 6.54 4.12
C ILE A 124 15.94 7.95 4.02
N LYS A 125 15.14 8.98 4.29
CA LYS A 125 15.62 10.37 4.31
C LYS A 125 16.72 10.56 5.35
N TYR A 126 16.55 10.00 6.54
CA TYR A 126 17.50 10.13 7.64
C TYR A 126 18.82 9.36 7.39
N TYR A 127 18.74 8.08 7.03
CA TYR A 127 19.93 7.21 6.93
C TYR A 127 20.59 7.19 5.55
N SER A 128 19.91 7.63 4.49
CA SER A 128 20.44 7.57 3.12
C SER A 128 20.43 8.92 2.40
N ASN A 129 19.99 10.00 3.07
CA ASN A 129 19.84 11.35 2.50
C ASN A 129 19.10 11.36 1.14
N TYR A 130 18.19 10.39 0.96
CA TYR A 130 17.41 10.19 -0.25
C TYR A 130 15.97 10.60 0.03
N LYS A 131 15.35 11.34 -0.90
CA LYS A 131 13.98 11.84 -0.74
C LYS A 131 13.04 11.07 -1.68
N ASN A 132 12.45 10.00 -1.17
CA ASN A 132 11.38 9.21 -1.79
C ASN A 132 10.00 9.83 -1.53
N LYS A 133 9.77 11.02 -2.07
CA LYS A 133 8.54 11.78 -1.84
C LYS A 133 7.28 11.00 -2.25
N GLU A 134 7.39 10.11 -3.22
CA GLU A 134 6.31 9.21 -3.65
C GLU A 134 5.77 8.38 -2.49
N GLN A 135 6.63 7.84 -1.62
CA GLN A 135 6.20 7.09 -0.43
C GLN A 135 5.50 7.99 0.58
N PHE A 136 6.02 9.19 0.81
CA PHE A 136 5.38 10.14 1.71
C PHE A 136 3.98 10.52 1.23
N ILE A 137 3.79 10.71 -0.08
CA ILE A 137 2.48 11.01 -0.69
C ILE A 137 1.49 9.86 -0.44
N VAL A 138 1.87 8.61 -0.71
CA VAL A 138 1.02 7.44 -0.41
C VAL A 138 0.60 7.47 1.06
N GLY A 139 1.58 7.67 1.95
CA GLY A 139 1.35 7.63 3.38
C GLY A 139 0.39 8.73 3.87
N ILE A 140 0.58 9.97 3.43
CA ILE A 140 -0.27 11.10 3.82
C ILE A 140 -1.69 10.94 3.29
N ILE A 141 -1.86 10.52 2.03
CA ILE A 141 -3.20 10.29 1.46
C ILE A 141 -3.91 9.20 2.26
N ALA A 142 -3.25 8.08 2.56
CA ALA A 142 -3.86 6.99 3.33
C ALA A 142 -4.32 7.45 4.73
N ILE A 143 -3.51 8.26 5.44
CA ILE A 143 -3.88 8.81 6.75
C ILE A 143 -5.05 9.79 6.64
N ILE A 144 -5.04 10.69 5.65
CA ILE A 144 -6.13 11.67 5.44
C ILE A 144 -7.45 10.95 5.08
N MET A 145 -7.39 9.80 4.43
CA MET A 145 -8.59 9.03 4.11
C MET A 145 -9.23 8.35 5.32
N ILE A 146 -8.56 8.25 6.47
CA ILE A 146 -9.14 7.68 7.70
C ILE A 146 -10.35 8.51 8.18
N PRO A 147 -10.24 9.83 8.43
CA PRO A 147 -11.41 10.63 8.84
C PRO A 147 -12.48 10.69 7.76
N VAL A 148 -12.12 10.65 6.47
CA VAL A 148 -13.08 10.56 5.37
C VAL A 148 -13.87 9.26 5.44
N LEU A 149 -13.19 8.13 5.62
CA LEU A 149 -13.82 6.83 5.77
C LEU A 149 -14.71 6.78 7.01
N PHE A 150 -14.25 7.36 8.12
CA PHE A 150 -15.03 7.43 9.36
C PHE A 150 -16.32 8.22 9.16
N LEU A 151 -16.25 9.36 8.46
CA LEU A 151 -17.43 10.14 8.14
C LEU A 151 -18.42 9.34 7.28
N VAL A 152 -17.93 8.60 6.28
CA VAL A 152 -18.77 7.73 5.45
C VAL A 152 -19.41 6.61 6.27
N ASP A 153 -18.63 5.95 7.12
CA ASP A 153 -19.09 4.86 7.98
C ASP A 153 -20.22 5.34 8.91
N VAL A 154 -20.03 6.47 9.60
CA VAL A 154 -21.04 7.05 10.50
C VAL A 154 -22.28 7.56 9.74
N LEU A 155 -22.12 8.29 8.63
CA LEU A 155 -23.25 8.86 7.89
C LEU A 155 -24.08 7.81 7.16
N LEU A 156 -23.47 6.70 6.75
CA LEU A 156 -24.12 5.65 5.98
C LEU A 156 -24.27 4.34 6.74
N THR A 157 -24.12 4.34 8.07
CA THR A 157 -24.24 3.14 8.92
C THR A 157 -25.56 2.38 8.69
N SER A 158 -26.66 3.08 8.37
CA SER A 158 -27.97 2.48 8.11
C SER A 158 -28.12 1.85 6.72
N ILE A 159 -27.16 2.10 5.80
CA ILE A 159 -27.23 1.72 4.39
C ILE A 159 -26.09 0.77 4.03
N LEU A 160 -24.89 1.01 4.55
CA LEU A 160 -23.69 0.23 4.25
C LEU A 160 -23.46 -0.84 5.30
N VAL A 161 -23.27 -2.07 4.84
CA VAL A 161 -22.76 -3.16 5.68
C VAL A 161 -21.24 -3.04 5.79
N HIS A 162 -20.67 -3.51 6.91
CA HIS A 162 -19.22 -3.50 7.20
C HIS A 162 -18.33 -3.87 6.01
N GLN A 163 -18.75 -4.85 5.20
CA GLN A 163 -18.01 -5.30 4.03
C GLN A 163 -17.80 -4.21 2.98
N HIS A 164 -18.80 -3.36 2.74
CA HIS A 164 -18.69 -2.27 1.77
C HIS A 164 -17.77 -1.16 2.26
N VAL A 165 -17.76 -0.87 3.56
CA VAL A 165 -16.82 0.08 4.18
C VAL A 165 -15.39 -0.46 4.10
N LEU A 166 -15.22 -1.76 4.31
CA LEU A 166 -13.94 -2.44 4.11
C LEU A 166 -13.48 -2.37 2.64
N ALA A 167 -14.37 -2.57 1.67
CA ALA A 167 -14.05 -2.40 0.25
C ALA A 167 -13.64 -0.95 -0.06
N LEU A 168 -14.34 0.04 0.50
CA LEU A 168 -14.01 1.46 0.33
C LEU A 168 -12.61 1.79 0.88
N SER A 169 -12.24 1.24 2.04
CA SER A 169 -10.87 1.42 2.58
C SER A 169 -9.80 0.91 1.61
N ARG A 170 -10.04 -0.21 0.94
CA ARG A 170 -9.13 -0.77 -0.07
C ARG A 170 -9.07 0.08 -1.33
N ILE A 171 -10.20 0.68 -1.73
CA ILE A 171 -10.22 1.68 -2.82
C ILE A 171 -9.36 2.90 -2.43
N PHE A 172 -9.47 3.40 -1.20
CA PHE A 172 -8.60 4.48 -0.72
C PHE A 172 -7.11 4.09 -0.69
N VAL A 173 -6.78 2.83 -0.36
CA VAL A 173 -5.41 2.31 -0.50
C VAL A 173 -4.98 2.33 -1.97
N ALA A 174 -5.82 1.86 -2.89
CA ALA A 174 -5.53 1.86 -4.32
C ALA A 174 -5.30 3.29 -4.85
N ILE A 175 -6.14 4.26 -4.45
CA ILE A 175 -5.96 5.67 -4.79
C ILE A 175 -4.65 6.21 -4.24
N SER A 176 -4.33 5.93 -2.97
CA SER A 176 -3.09 6.39 -2.34
C SER A 176 -1.85 5.92 -3.11
N TYR A 177 -1.78 4.61 -3.41
CA TYR A 177 -0.70 4.05 -4.22
C TYR A 177 -0.71 4.57 -5.66
N GLY A 178 -1.88 4.73 -6.28
CA GLY A 178 -2.02 5.25 -7.63
C GLY A 178 -1.45 6.66 -7.75
N VAL A 179 -1.81 7.57 -6.83
CA VAL A 179 -1.31 8.94 -6.80
C VAL A 179 0.19 8.99 -6.55
N GLY A 180 0.70 8.22 -5.58
CA GLY A 180 2.14 8.10 -5.35
C GLY A 180 2.88 7.57 -6.58
N GLY A 181 2.29 6.61 -7.28
CA GLY A 181 2.84 6.03 -8.50
C GLY A 181 2.93 7.03 -9.66
N ILE A 182 1.83 7.76 -9.92
CA ILE A 182 1.79 8.83 -10.93
C ILE A 182 2.82 9.91 -10.62
N TYR A 183 2.92 10.30 -9.35
CA TYR A 183 3.91 11.29 -8.90
C TYR A 183 5.33 10.83 -9.26
N ALA A 184 5.68 9.59 -8.92
CA ALA A 184 7.03 9.06 -9.15
C ALA A 184 7.37 8.91 -10.65
N LEU A 185 6.37 8.64 -11.49
CA LEU A 185 6.56 8.57 -12.95
C LEU A 185 6.76 9.97 -13.58
N ASN A 186 6.17 11.00 -12.98
CA ASN A 186 6.25 12.39 -13.45
C ASN A 186 7.40 13.18 -12.83
N GLU A 187 8.04 12.65 -11.77
CA GLU A 187 9.20 13.26 -11.14
C GLU A 187 10.41 13.20 -12.12
N ARG A 188 10.87 14.39 -12.54
CA ARG A 188 11.99 14.57 -13.48
C ARG A 188 13.33 14.59 -12.76
#